data_AF-A0A5D0N4R3-F1
#
_entry.id   AF-A0A5D0N4R3-F1
#
_cell.length_a   1.000
_cell.length_b   1.000
_cell.length_c   1.000
_cell.angle_alpha   90.00
_cell.angle_beta   90.00
_cell.angle_gamma   90.00
#
_symmetry.space_group_name_H-M   'P 1'
#
loop_
_entity.id
_entity.type
_entity.pdbx_description
1 polymer ?
#
loop_
_entity_poly.entity_id
_entity_poly.type
_entity_poly.pdbx_seq_one_letter_code
_entity_poly.pdbx_strand_id
1 'polypeptide(L)'
;MAWSVALACASAGEPTEVFRPGLVPDPDAAAAIARGLYPADTLTETGDTVLDFALWPYEDELFVGAFERALLLCDRRLFCLDDDARRIADTAAAALPGSRCGVLVLHTVIRGCWFRWYESGELRRDVFVTAEDGVVVDQGERLPAERPFWRAIDAGAPDVPLPFDPEEFGLALAEEHMFGRGIADRGKDGFLPLELPLRRFKHA
;
A
#
# COMPACT_ATOMS: atom_id res chain seq x y z
N MET A 1 5.20 8.05 -16.04
CA MET A 1 4.24 6.94 -16.22
C MET A 1 3.21 7.13 -15.12
N ALA A 2 1.92 7.12 -15.42
CA ALA A 2 0.91 7.31 -14.38
C ALA A 2 0.63 5.95 -13.70
N TRP A 3 0.73 5.89 -12.37
CA TRP A 3 0.58 4.68 -11.58
C TRP A 3 -0.86 4.51 -11.08
N SER A 4 -1.44 3.33 -11.32
CA SER A 4 -2.59 2.85 -10.55
C SER A 4 -2.08 1.81 -9.56
N VAL A 5 -2.20 2.10 -8.27
CA VAL A 5 -1.72 1.22 -7.19
C VAL A 5 -2.84 1.02 -6.18
N ALA A 6 -3.09 -0.22 -5.77
CA ALA A 6 -3.88 -0.60 -4.59
C ALA A 6 -3.07 -1.60 -3.80
N LEU A 7 -2.39 -1.14 -2.75
CA LEU A 7 -1.42 -1.95 -2.02
C LEU A 7 -1.47 -1.65 -0.54
N ALA A 8 -1.61 -2.68 0.29
CA ALA A 8 -1.17 -2.65 1.68
C ALA A 8 0.13 -3.44 1.82
N CYS A 9 1.11 -2.87 2.54
CA CYS A 9 2.41 -3.46 2.81
C CYS A 9 2.70 -3.36 4.29
N ALA A 10 2.81 -4.50 4.96
CA ALA A 10 3.23 -4.59 6.35
C ALA A 10 4.63 -5.20 6.46
N SER A 11 5.43 -4.68 7.39
CA SER A 11 6.75 -5.24 7.69
C SER A 11 7.07 -5.20 9.18
N ALA A 12 7.66 -6.28 9.68
CA ALA A 12 8.12 -6.41 11.05
C ALA A 12 9.63 -6.05 11.12
N GLY A 13 9.93 -4.79 11.39
CA GLY A 13 11.28 -4.22 11.44
C GLY A 13 11.49 -3.12 10.41
N GLU A 14 12.73 -2.70 10.20
CA GLU A 14 13.04 -1.65 9.22
C GLU A 14 12.86 -2.18 7.79
N PRO A 15 12.12 -1.47 6.91
CA PRO A 15 11.84 -1.95 5.54
C PRO A 15 13.07 -2.34 4.74
N THR A 16 14.19 -1.61 4.91
CA THR A 16 15.47 -1.87 4.24
C THR A 16 16.13 -3.20 4.67
N GLU A 17 15.81 -3.70 5.85
CA GLU A 17 16.29 -4.99 6.36
C GLU A 17 15.36 -6.15 5.99
N VAL A 18 14.06 -5.84 5.88
CA VAL A 18 13.01 -6.81 5.56
C VAL A 18 13.01 -7.12 4.07
N PHE A 19 12.96 -6.11 3.20
CA PHE A 19 12.83 -6.25 1.74
C PHE A 19 14.19 -6.31 1.03
N ARG A 20 14.75 -7.52 0.95
CA ARG A 20 16.09 -7.82 0.40
C ARG A 20 16.10 -9.16 -0.34
N PRO A 21 17.17 -9.53 -1.08
CA PRO A 21 17.20 -10.83 -1.74
C PRO A 21 17.04 -11.99 -0.74
N GLY A 22 16.29 -13.02 -1.14
CA GLY A 22 16.10 -14.24 -0.35
C GLY A 22 14.84 -14.29 0.52
N LEU A 23 13.87 -13.37 0.35
CA LEU A 23 12.54 -13.57 0.92
C LEU A 23 11.94 -14.88 0.39
N VAL A 24 11.41 -15.69 1.31
CA VAL A 24 10.75 -16.96 0.99
C VAL A 24 9.25 -16.76 1.19
N PRO A 25 8.43 -16.89 0.13
CA PRO A 25 6.98 -16.79 0.28
C PRO A 25 6.44 -17.96 1.10
N ASP A 26 5.40 -17.68 1.88
CA ASP A 26 4.60 -18.66 2.61
C ASP A 26 3.18 -18.72 2.00
N PRO A 27 2.92 -19.66 1.07
CA PRO A 27 1.63 -19.76 0.39
C PRO A 27 0.47 -20.10 1.33
N ASP A 28 0.72 -20.89 2.38
CA ASP A 28 -0.31 -21.29 3.34
C ASP A 28 -0.73 -20.09 4.19
N ALA A 29 0.24 -19.28 4.64
CA ALA A 29 -0.05 -18.01 5.32
C ALA A 29 -0.80 -17.03 4.40
N ALA A 30 -0.40 -16.92 3.12
CA ALA A 30 -1.10 -16.08 2.15
C ALA A 30 -2.56 -16.50 1.97
N ALA A 31 -2.82 -17.81 1.85
CA ALA A 31 -4.18 -18.35 1.73
C ALA A 31 -5.00 -18.18 3.02
N ALA A 32 -4.37 -18.28 4.20
CA ALA A 32 -5.04 -18.02 5.48
C ALA A 32 -5.46 -16.54 5.60
N ILE A 33 -4.59 -15.61 5.22
CA ILE A 33 -4.89 -14.17 5.21
C ILE A 33 -6.01 -13.85 4.23
N ALA A 34 -5.95 -14.40 3.00
CA ALA A 34 -6.98 -14.20 1.99
C ALA A 34 -8.38 -14.62 2.51
N ARG A 35 -8.49 -15.82 3.10
CA ARG A 35 -9.74 -16.32 3.68
C ARG A 35 -10.16 -15.55 4.93
N GLY A 36 -9.22 -15.05 5.71
CA GLY A 36 -9.51 -14.20 6.87
C GLY A 36 -10.08 -12.83 6.48
N LEU A 37 -9.61 -12.27 5.36
CA LEU A 37 -10.09 -10.99 4.84
C LEU A 37 -11.52 -11.09 4.27
N TYR A 38 -11.85 -12.24 3.67
CA TYR A 38 -13.14 -12.53 3.06
C TYR A 38 -13.73 -13.87 3.54
N PRO A 39 -14.17 -13.96 4.81
CA PRO A 39 -14.64 -15.22 5.39
C PRO A 39 -15.96 -15.70 4.80
N ALA A 40 -16.73 -14.81 4.17
CA ALA A 40 -18.01 -15.13 3.54
C ALA A 40 -17.90 -15.50 2.05
N ASP A 41 -16.76 -15.20 1.43
CA ASP A 41 -16.59 -15.41 -0.02
C ASP A 41 -15.95 -16.76 -0.31
N THR A 42 -16.28 -17.32 -1.47
CA THR A 42 -15.54 -18.46 -2.00
C THR A 42 -14.35 -17.95 -2.81
N LEU A 43 -13.16 -18.01 -2.21
CA LEU A 43 -11.92 -17.66 -2.89
C LEU A 43 -11.31 -18.88 -3.59
N THR A 44 -11.10 -18.75 -4.90
CA THR A 44 -10.38 -19.75 -5.69
C THR A 44 -8.96 -19.28 -5.95
N GLU A 45 -7.98 -20.07 -5.52
CA GLU A 45 -6.59 -19.83 -5.81
C GLU A 45 -6.27 -20.17 -7.27
N THR A 46 -5.58 -19.27 -7.96
CA THR A 46 -5.40 -19.36 -9.42
C THR A 46 -3.96 -19.25 -9.91
N GLY A 47 -3.00 -19.18 -8.98
CA GLY A 47 -1.57 -19.27 -9.27
C GLY A 47 -0.73 -18.19 -8.58
N ASP A 48 0.55 -18.14 -8.97
CA ASP A 48 1.51 -17.13 -8.56
C ASP A 48 1.59 -15.98 -9.58
N THR A 49 1.94 -14.80 -9.10
CA THR A 49 2.35 -13.66 -9.92
C THR A 49 3.44 -12.85 -9.20
N VAL A 50 3.82 -11.70 -9.77
CA VAL A 50 4.70 -10.72 -9.16
C VAL A 50 3.95 -9.43 -8.82
N LEU A 51 4.52 -8.62 -7.92
CA LEU A 51 3.93 -7.36 -7.48
C LEU A 51 3.61 -6.42 -8.64
N ASP A 52 4.47 -6.34 -9.66
CA ASP A 52 4.24 -5.53 -10.87
C ASP A 52 2.84 -5.74 -11.48
N PHE A 53 2.41 -6.99 -11.60
CA PHE A 53 1.09 -7.33 -12.12
C PHE A 53 -0.03 -7.10 -11.09
N ALA A 54 0.28 -7.29 -9.81
CA ALA A 54 -0.70 -7.26 -8.73
C ALA A 54 -1.12 -5.84 -8.30
N LEU A 55 -0.36 -4.79 -8.64
CA LEU A 55 -0.64 -3.42 -8.16
C LEU A 55 -1.99 -2.86 -8.61
N TRP A 56 -2.56 -3.37 -9.71
CA TRP A 56 -3.86 -2.95 -10.23
C TRP A 56 -4.78 -4.14 -10.51
N PRO A 57 -5.23 -4.85 -9.45
CA PRO A 57 -5.98 -6.10 -9.57
C PRO A 57 -7.32 -5.89 -10.28
N TYR A 58 -7.87 -6.87 -10.99
CA TYR A 58 -9.27 -6.77 -11.44
C TYR A 58 -10.25 -6.79 -10.24
N GLU A 59 -11.52 -6.41 -10.46
CA GLU A 59 -12.54 -6.35 -9.39
C GLU A 59 -12.76 -7.71 -8.68
N ASP A 60 -12.57 -8.81 -9.41
CA ASP A 60 -12.69 -10.17 -8.89
C ASP A 60 -11.37 -10.75 -8.38
N GLU A 61 -10.29 -9.97 -8.33
CA GLU A 61 -8.95 -10.47 -7.97
C GLU A 61 -8.44 -9.91 -6.64
N LEU A 62 -7.78 -10.79 -5.90
CA LEU A 62 -7.06 -10.50 -4.67
C LEU A 62 -5.66 -11.08 -4.78
N PHE A 63 -4.64 -10.31 -4.42
CA PHE A 63 -3.27 -10.79 -4.39
C PHE A 63 -2.70 -10.70 -2.98
N VAL A 64 -2.09 -11.78 -2.51
CA VAL A 64 -1.47 -11.85 -1.18
C VAL A 64 -0.06 -12.41 -1.28
N GLY A 65 0.92 -11.64 -0.82
CA GLY A 65 2.31 -12.10 -0.62
C GLY A 65 2.61 -12.16 0.87
N ALA A 66 2.70 -13.35 1.45
CA ALA A 66 3.05 -13.52 2.86
C ALA A 66 4.49 -14.04 2.99
N PHE A 67 5.24 -13.50 3.94
CA PHE A 67 6.62 -13.83 4.23
C PHE A 67 6.82 -13.81 5.76
N GLU A 68 7.94 -14.36 6.26
CA GLU A 68 8.24 -14.42 7.70
C GLU A 68 8.06 -13.08 8.43
N ARG A 69 8.47 -11.97 7.79
CA ARG A 69 8.47 -10.62 8.37
C ARG A 69 7.73 -9.59 7.52
N ALA A 70 6.97 -10.01 6.51
CA ALA A 70 6.31 -9.09 5.60
C ALA A 70 4.98 -9.64 5.09
N LEU A 71 4.07 -8.73 4.77
CA LEU A 71 2.80 -9.01 4.11
C LEU A 71 2.57 -7.95 3.02
N LEU A 72 2.21 -8.42 1.84
CA LEU A 72 1.71 -7.61 0.73
C LEU A 72 0.28 -8.03 0.42
N LEU A 73 -0.59 -7.06 0.21
CA LEU A 73 -1.98 -7.27 -0.14
C LEU A 73 -2.37 -6.28 -1.23
N CYS A 74 -2.82 -6.76 -2.39
CA CYS A 74 -3.39 -5.91 -3.42
C CYS A 74 -4.85 -6.27 -3.66
N ASP A 75 -5.73 -5.28 -3.50
CA ASP A 75 -7.18 -5.44 -3.65
C ASP A 75 -7.81 -4.19 -4.28
N ARG A 76 -8.59 -4.38 -5.34
CA ARG A 76 -9.21 -3.26 -6.09
C ARG A 76 -10.12 -2.43 -5.22
N ARG A 77 -10.75 -3.02 -4.20
CA ARG A 77 -11.70 -2.34 -3.30
C ARG A 77 -11.07 -1.21 -2.50
N LEU A 78 -9.75 -1.21 -2.32
CA LEU A 78 -9.03 -0.09 -1.70
C LEU A 78 -9.25 1.24 -2.45
N PHE A 79 -9.56 1.21 -3.76
CA PHE A 79 -9.87 2.41 -4.55
C PHE A 79 -11.21 3.05 -4.25
N CYS A 80 -12.14 2.33 -3.61
CA CYS A 80 -13.45 2.86 -3.31
C CYS A 80 -13.40 3.92 -2.21
N LEU A 81 -12.33 3.92 -1.38
CA LEU A 81 -12.10 4.87 -0.28
C LEU A 81 -13.28 4.96 0.72
N ASP A 82 -14.08 3.90 0.77
CA ASP A 82 -15.26 3.74 1.62
C ASP A 82 -14.92 2.92 2.89
N ASP A 83 -15.95 2.53 3.63
CA ASP A 83 -15.77 1.76 4.86
C ASP A 83 -15.21 0.35 4.61
N ASP A 84 -15.45 -0.23 3.42
CA ASP A 84 -14.88 -1.53 3.07
C ASP A 84 -13.38 -1.39 2.75
N ALA A 85 -12.99 -0.34 2.03
CA ALA A 85 -11.57 -0.01 1.82
C ALA A 85 -10.84 0.17 3.17
N ARG A 86 -11.45 0.89 4.12
CA ARG A 86 -10.89 1.08 5.48
C ARG A 86 -10.80 -0.23 6.25
N ARG A 87 -11.83 -1.08 6.20
CA ARG A 87 -11.82 -2.41 6.82
C ARG A 87 -10.68 -3.27 6.27
N ILE A 88 -10.46 -3.26 4.96
CA ILE A 88 -9.37 -4.02 4.31
C ILE A 88 -8.02 -3.51 4.81
N ALA A 89 -7.83 -2.18 4.82
CA ALA A 89 -6.62 -1.54 5.33
C ALA A 89 -6.33 -1.90 6.80
N ASP A 90 -7.34 -1.81 7.66
CA ASP A 90 -7.24 -2.13 9.10
C ASP A 90 -6.94 -3.63 9.31
N THR A 91 -7.56 -4.50 8.50
CA THR A 91 -7.30 -5.96 8.55
C THR A 91 -5.87 -6.28 8.15
N ALA A 92 -5.36 -5.64 7.08
CA ALA A 92 -3.98 -5.82 6.64
C ALA A 92 -2.98 -5.34 7.71
N ALA A 93 -3.25 -4.21 8.37
CA ALA A 93 -2.42 -3.69 9.45
C ALA A 93 -2.40 -4.59 10.70
N ALA A 94 -3.48 -5.33 10.96
CA ALA A 94 -3.56 -6.27 12.07
C ALA A 94 -3.00 -7.66 11.75
N ALA A 95 -2.81 -8.00 10.47
CA ALA A 95 -2.45 -9.35 10.04
C ALA A 95 -1.00 -9.76 10.39
N LEU A 96 -0.10 -8.79 10.60
CA LEU A 96 1.28 -9.04 11.04
C LEU A 96 1.52 -8.36 12.41
N PRO A 97 1.44 -9.09 13.53
CA PRO A 97 1.57 -8.51 14.87
C PRO A 97 2.87 -7.73 15.08
N GLY A 98 2.77 -6.54 15.67
CA GLY A 98 3.91 -5.66 15.95
C GLY A 98 4.57 -5.03 14.72
N SER A 99 3.99 -5.24 13.54
CA SER A 99 4.44 -4.64 12.29
C SER A 99 4.11 -3.15 12.20
N ARG A 100 4.77 -2.49 11.25
CA ARG A 100 4.28 -1.25 10.66
C ARG A 100 3.61 -1.57 9.33
N CYS A 101 2.52 -0.88 8.99
CA CYS A 101 1.79 -1.12 7.76
C CYS A 101 1.45 0.19 7.04
N GLY A 102 1.81 0.26 5.76
CA GLY A 102 1.41 1.34 4.86
C GLY A 102 0.36 0.85 3.87
N VAL A 103 -0.69 1.63 3.64
CA VAL A 103 -1.63 1.43 2.54
C VAL A 103 -1.45 2.57 1.57
N LEU A 104 -1.14 2.26 0.31
CA LEU A 104 -0.97 3.19 -0.77
C LEU A 104 -2.04 2.92 -1.83
N VAL A 105 -2.81 3.96 -2.16
CA VAL A 105 -3.67 4.00 -3.33
C VAL A 105 -3.30 5.19 -4.21
N LEU A 106 -2.92 4.92 -5.45
CA LEU A 106 -2.65 5.94 -6.47
C LEU A 106 -3.71 5.87 -7.55
N HIS A 107 -4.40 6.99 -7.79
CA HIS A 107 -5.50 7.07 -8.74
C HIS A 107 -5.13 7.93 -9.94
N THR A 108 -4.98 7.31 -11.11
CA THR A 108 -4.58 8.01 -12.34
C THR A 108 -5.63 8.98 -12.88
N VAL A 109 -6.93 8.61 -12.84
CA VAL A 109 -8.01 9.46 -13.39
C VAL A 109 -8.19 10.77 -12.64
N ILE A 110 -8.35 10.72 -11.30
CA ILE A 110 -8.53 11.92 -10.47
C ILE A 110 -7.19 12.53 -10.00
N ARG A 111 -6.06 11.94 -10.43
CA ARG A 111 -4.71 12.24 -9.92
C ARG A 111 -4.72 12.33 -8.40
N GLY A 112 -5.03 11.22 -7.74
CA GLY A 112 -5.22 11.16 -6.29
C GLY A 112 -4.22 10.23 -5.61
N CYS A 113 -3.93 10.51 -4.35
CA CYS A 113 -3.17 9.63 -3.47
C CYS A 113 -3.89 9.50 -2.14
N TRP A 114 -4.26 8.27 -1.80
CA TRP A 114 -4.68 7.91 -0.45
C TRP A 114 -3.57 7.10 0.21
N PHE A 115 -3.10 7.57 1.36
CA PHE A 115 -2.08 6.90 2.15
C PHE A 115 -2.54 6.74 3.59
N ARG A 116 -2.43 5.51 4.12
CA ARG A 116 -2.64 5.23 5.54
C ARG A 116 -1.40 4.60 6.14
N TRP A 117 -1.10 4.99 7.37
CA TRP A 117 0.02 4.45 8.13
C TRP A 117 -0.44 3.90 9.46
N TYR A 118 0.06 2.72 9.80
CA TYR A 118 -0.24 2.01 11.01
C TYR A 118 1.02 1.57 11.73
N GLU A 119 0.95 1.56 13.06
CA GLU A 119 1.97 0.99 13.92
C GLU A 119 1.30 0.04 14.91
N SER A 120 1.72 -1.24 14.90
CA SER A 120 1.13 -2.27 15.76
C SER A 120 -0.41 -2.38 15.63
N GLY A 121 -0.92 -2.20 14.41
CA GLY A 121 -2.35 -2.24 14.10
C GLY A 121 -3.13 -0.96 14.44
N GLU A 122 -2.48 0.05 15.04
CA GLU A 122 -3.11 1.34 15.33
C GLU A 122 -2.89 2.34 14.19
N LEU A 123 -3.96 2.97 13.71
CA LEU A 123 -3.88 4.04 12.70
C LEU A 123 -3.15 5.26 13.27
N ARG A 124 -2.08 5.68 12.60
CA ARG A 124 -1.27 6.86 12.94
C ARG A 124 -1.46 8.02 11.97
N ARG A 125 -1.70 7.71 10.70
CA ARG A 125 -1.88 8.69 9.62
C ARG A 125 -2.95 8.20 8.65
N ASP A 126 -3.85 9.10 8.26
CA ASP A 126 -4.75 8.93 7.13
C ASP A 126 -4.76 10.23 6.32
N VAL A 127 -4.33 10.14 5.07
CA VAL A 127 -4.25 11.29 4.15
C VAL A 127 -4.80 10.92 2.79
N PHE A 128 -5.70 11.74 2.28
CA PHE A 128 -6.20 11.64 0.92
C PHE A 128 -6.11 13.01 0.26
N VAL A 129 -5.36 13.09 -0.83
CA VAL A 129 -5.19 14.30 -1.64
C VAL A 129 -5.54 14.02 -3.09
N THR A 130 -6.12 14.99 -3.78
CA THR A 130 -6.36 14.95 -5.22
C THR A 130 -5.89 16.24 -5.88
N ALA A 131 -5.54 16.18 -7.16
CA ALA A 131 -5.10 17.37 -7.87
C ALA A 131 -6.21 18.44 -8.00
N GLU A 132 -7.48 18.01 -8.06
CA GLU A 132 -8.64 18.87 -8.31
C GLU A 132 -9.33 19.34 -7.03
N ASP A 133 -9.40 18.51 -5.98
CA ASP A 133 -10.07 18.82 -4.71
C ASP A 133 -9.11 19.18 -3.58
N GLY A 134 -7.79 19.10 -3.81
CA GLY A 134 -6.77 19.45 -2.83
C GLY A 134 -6.68 18.44 -1.72
N VAL A 135 -6.76 18.89 -0.46
CA VAL A 135 -6.66 18.01 0.72
C VAL A 135 -8.06 17.55 1.14
N VAL A 136 -8.38 16.28 0.89
CA VAL A 136 -9.69 15.69 1.18
C VAL A 136 -9.72 15.07 2.58
N VAL A 137 -8.64 14.39 2.98
CA VAL A 137 -8.44 13.84 4.33
C VAL A 137 -7.04 14.23 4.81
N ASP A 138 -6.96 14.77 6.03
CA ASP A 138 -5.70 15.06 6.73
C ASP A 138 -5.88 14.75 8.21
N GLN A 139 -5.67 13.48 8.60
CA GLN A 139 -5.83 13.01 9.97
C GLN A 139 -4.55 12.34 10.49
N GLY A 140 -4.24 12.56 11.77
CA GLY A 140 -3.03 12.06 12.41
C GLY A 140 -1.82 12.97 12.26
N GLU A 141 -0.69 12.59 12.88
CA GLU A 141 0.55 13.34 12.79
C GLU A 141 1.22 13.10 11.43
N ARG A 142 1.58 14.19 10.74
CA ARG A 142 2.28 14.11 9.44
C ARG A 142 3.62 13.41 9.58
N LEU A 143 3.89 12.47 8.71
CA LEU A 143 5.15 11.73 8.65
C LEU A 143 6.28 12.66 8.18
N PRO A 144 7.54 12.44 8.60
CA PRO A 144 8.68 13.25 8.19
C PRO A 144 8.85 13.37 6.67
N ALA A 145 8.55 12.29 5.94
CA ALA A 145 8.62 12.23 4.47
C ALA A 145 7.59 13.15 3.79
N GLU A 146 6.49 13.52 4.47
CA GLU A 146 5.50 14.44 3.91
C GLU A 146 5.97 15.91 3.92
N ARG A 147 6.93 16.26 4.79
CA ARG A 147 7.33 17.66 5.05
C ARG A 147 7.64 18.49 3.80
N PRO A 148 8.35 17.98 2.77
CA PRO A 148 8.65 18.78 1.58
C PRO A 148 7.40 19.23 0.83
N PHE A 149 6.37 18.39 0.78
CA PHE A 149 5.13 18.60 0.03
C PHE A 149 4.23 19.64 0.69
N TRP A 150 4.17 19.62 2.03
CA TRP A 150 3.33 20.54 2.79
C TRP A 150 3.85 21.99 2.85
N ARG A 151 5.13 22.23 2.51
CA ARG A 151 5.78 23.56 2.69
C ARG A 151 4.99 24.72 2.10
N ALA A 152 4.46 24.55 0.89
CA ALA A 152 3.72 25.62 0.22
C ALA A 152 2.40 25.93 0.93
N ILE A 153 1.64 24.89 1.30
CA ILE A 153 0.37 24.99 2.02
C ILE A 153 0.60 25.58 3.42
N ASP A 154 1.62 25.10 4.13
CA ASP A 154 2.02 25.62 5.45
C ASP A 154 2.46 27.09 5.39
N ALA A 155 2.97 27.55 4.24
CA ALA A 155 3.30 28.95 3.96
C ALA A 155 2.09 29.80 3.50
N GLY A 156 0.90 29.22 3.45
CA GLY A 156 -0.36 29.90 3.10
C GLY A 156 -0.77 29.82 1.63
N ALA A 157 -0.13 28.97 0.81
CA ALA A 157 -0.65 28.67 -0.52
C ALA A 157 -1.99 27.93 -0.42
N PRO A 158 -2.92 28.12 -1.37
CA PRO A 158 -4.12 27.29 -1.43
C PRO A 158 -3.73 25.84 -1.70
N ASP A 159 -4.57 24.92 -1.24
CA ASP A 159 -4.48 23.49 -1.52
C ASP A 159 -5.20 23.10 -2.83
N VAL A 160 -5.94 24.03 -3.45
CA VAL A 160 -6.56 23.86 -4.76
C VAL A 160 -6.11 24.96 -5.72
N PRO A 161 -5.48 24.63 -6.87
CA PRO A 161 -4.99 23.30 -7.23
C PRO A 161 -3.88 22.84 -6.27
N LEU A 162 -3.74 21.52 -6.08
CA LEU A 162 -2.74 20.98 -5.17
C LEU A 162 -1.32 21.39 -5.62
N PRO A 163 -0.48 21.96 -4.72
CA PRO A 163 0.82 22.54 -5.10
C PRO A 163 1.92 21.50 -5.30
N PHE A 164 1.58 20.20 -5.29
CA PHE A 164 2.48 19.09 -5.55
C PHE A 164 1.74 17.96 -6.28
N ASP A 165 2.48 17.03 -6.89
CA ASP A 165 1.88 15.87 -7.54
C ASP A 165 1.50 14.78 -6.51
N PRO A 166 0.23 14.34 -6.43
CA PRO A 166 -0.19 13.24 -5.57
C PRO A 166 0.59 11.94 -5.80
N GLU A 167 0.99 11.64 -7.04
CA GLU A 167 1.79 10.46 -7.33
C GLU A 167 3.18 10.53 -6.68
N GLU A 168 3.85 11.67 -6.82
CA GLU A 168 5.17 11.91 -6.19
C GLU A 168 5.07 11.84 -4.67
N PHE A 169 4.02 12.43 -4.10
CA PHE A 169 3.73 12.35 -2.67
C PHE A 169 3.60 10.91 -2.18
N GLY A 170 2.73 10.10 -2.82
CA GLY A 170 2.49 8.72 -2.41
C GLY A 170 3.72 7.82 -2.58
N LEU A 171 4.47 7.98 -3.67
CA LEU A 171 5.68 7.22 -3.91
C LEU A 171 6.79 7.55 -2.91
N ALA A 172 6.95 8.81 -2.51
CA ALA A 172 7.90 9.22 -1.47
C ALA A 172 7.56 8.60 -0.10
N LEU A 173 6.28 8.50 0.25
CA LEU A 173 5.86 7.84 1.49
C LEU A 173 6.09 6.33 1.44
N ALA A 174 5.79 5.68 0.31
CA ALA A 174 6.04 4.26 0.15
C ALA A 174 7.54 3.91 0.16
N GLU A 175 8.37 4.78 -0.42
CA GLU A 175 9.82 4.63 -0.38
C GLU A 175 10.34 4.62 1.06
N GLU A 176 9.98 5.61 1.87
CA GLU A 176 10.48 5.71 3.25
C GLU A 176 9.87 4.64 4.17
N HIS A 177 8.56 4.40 4.07
CA HIS A 177 7.82 3.66 5.10
C HIS A 177 7.44 2.23 4.72
N MET A 178 7.31 1.91 3.43
CA MET A 178 6.86 0.57 3.00
C MET A 178 8.02 -0.32 2.56
N PHE A 179 8.92 0.16 1.69
CA PHE A 179 9.96 -0.68 1.09
C PHE A 179 11.39 -0.28 1.45
N GLY A 180 11.60 0.92 2.00
CA GLY A 180 12.94 1.48 2.26
C GLY A 180 13.71 1.84 0.99
N ARG A 181 13.01 1.94 -0.14
CA ARG A 181 13.47 2.29 -1.49
C ARG A 181 12.27 2.49 -2.41
N GLY A 182 12.46 3.15 -3.54
CA GLY A 182 11.42 3.26 -4.57
C GLY A 182 10.89 1.90 -5.01
N ILE A 183 9.57 1.78 -5.17
CA ILE A 183 8.91 0.51 -5.52
C ILE A 183 9.43 -0.08 -6.84
N ALA A 184 9.75 0.80 -7.80
CA ALA A 184 10.29 0.44 -9.11
C ALA A 184 11.83 0.41 -9.18
N ASP A 185 12.51 0.69 -8.07
CA ASP A 185 13.96 0.84 -8.05
C ASP A 185 14.64 -0.47 -7.66
N ARG A 186 15.50 -0.97 -8.57
CA ARG A 186 16.37 -2.10 -8.28
C ARG A 186 17.55 -1.64 -7.46
N GLY A 187 17.74 -2.24 -6.28
CA GLY A 187 18.89 -1.94 -5.44
C GLY A 187 20.19 -2.55 -5.95
N LYS A 188 21.29 -2.14 -5.35
CA LYS A 188 22.63 -2.69 -5.61
C LYS A 188 22.76 -4.18 -5.24
N ASP A 189 21.88 -4.65 -4.36
CA ASP A 189 21.69 -6.04 -3.97
C ASP A 189 20.91 -6.86 -5.02
N GLY A 190 20.45 -6.23 -6.09
CA GLY A 190 19.65 -6.85 -7.15
C GLY A 190 18.17 -6.98 -6.80
N PHE A 191 17.74 -6.58 -5.60
CA PHE A 191 16.35 -6.67 -5.17
C PHE A 191 15.51 -5.56 -5.80
N LEU A 192 14.35 -5.95 -6.37
CA LEU A 192 13.36 -5.06 -6.94
C LEU A 192 12.00 -5.40 -6.30
N PRO A 193 11.34 -4.47 -5.57
CA PRO A 193 10.04 -4.75 -4.95
C PRO A 193 8.98 -5.28 -5.91
N LEU A 194 8.96 -4.76 -7.15
CA LEU A 194 8.02 -5.22 -8.20
C LEU A 194 8.13 -6.72 -8.55
N GLU A 195 9.25 -7.39 -8.24
CA GLU A 195 9.45 -8.82 -8.49
C GLU A 195 9.02 -9.70 -7.31
N LEU A 196 8.54 -9.12 -6.20
CA LEU A 196 8.07 -9.88 -5.06
C LEU A 196 6.92 -10.81 -5.47
N PRO A 197 6.94 -12.10 -5.08
CA PRO A 197 5.91 -13.05 -5.46
C PRO A 197 4.63 -12.85 -4.63
N LEU A 198 3.46 -12.99 -5.27
CA LEU A 198 2.15 -13.00 -4.63
C LEU A 198 1.30 -14.15 -5.16
N ARG A 199 0.44 -14.70 -4.30
CA ARG A 199 -0.62 -15.63 -4.68
C ARG A 199 -1.84 -14.87 -5.17
N ARG A 200 -2.41 -15.30 -6.29
CA ARG A 200 -3.65 -14.77 -6.84
C ARG A 200 -4.85 -15.61 -6.39
N PHE A 201 -5.84 -14.93 -5.85
CA PHE A 201 -7.16 -15.46 -5.54
C PHE A 201 -8.21 -14.75 -6.39
N LYS A 202 -9.25 -15.49 -6.78
CA LYS A 202 -10.44 -14.94 -7.44
C LYS A 202 -11.66 -15.09 -6.54
N HIS A 203 -12.45 -14.02 -6.45
CA HIS A 203 -13.80 -14.08 -5.90
C HIS A 203 -14.70 -14.87 -6.88
N ALA A 204 -15.64 -15.64 -6.33
CA ALA A 204 -16.61 -16.42 -7.11
C ALA A 204 -17.77 -15.58 -7.66
#